data_AF-A0A1D2QW54-F1
#
_entry.id   AF-A0A1D2QW54-F1
#
_cell.length_a   1.000
_cell.length_b   1.000
_cell.length_c   1.000
_cell.angle_alpha   90.00
_cell.angle_beta   90.00
_cell.angle_gamma   90.00
#
_symmetry.space_group_name_H-M   'P 1'
#
loop_
_entity.id
_entity.type
_entity.pdbx_description
1 polymer ?
#
loop_
_entity_poly.entity_id
_entity_poly.type
_entity_poly.pdbx_seq_one_letter_code
_entity_poly.pdbx_strand_id
1 'polypeptide(L)'
;MDKEAERWFRQAVYDLEAAKWNMEGEYHENACFLAQQAVEKALKAVLYSTGKRKILTHSTFSLARECAEHYDEFKDVLNLCADLDKHYIPARYPNGLPDNIPHDIYTKNDADESISHADKIINIVKGIMEK
;
A
#
# COMPACT_ATOMS: atom_id res chain seq x y z
N MET A 1 -2.23 -0.62 22.43
CA MET A 1 -2.03 -1.02 21.02
C MET A 1 -1.27 -2.33 20.97
N ASP A 2 -1.67 -3.26 20.10
CA ASP A 2 -0.97 -4.53 19.86
C ASP A 2 0.44 -4.25 19.30
N LYS A 3 1.48 -4.88 19.87
CA LYS A 3 2.89 -4.63 19.48
C LYS A 3 3.18 -5.02 18.03
N GLU A 4 2.51 -6.05 17.53
CA GLU A 4 2.68 -6.48 16.14
C GLU A 4 2.00 -5.46 15.21
N ALA A 5 0.79 -5.01 15.55
CA ALA A 5 0.13 -3.94 14.79
C ALA A 5 1.01 -2.68 14.68
N GLU A 6 1.61 -2.23 15.78
CA GLU A 6 2.51 -1.08 15.78
C GLU A 6 3.74 -1.30 14.88
N ARG A 7 4.37 -2.49 14.95
CA ARG A 7 5.54 -2.83 14.13
C ARG A 7 5.22 -2.78 12.63
N TRP A 8 4.07 -3.33 12.24
CA TRP A 8 3.61 -3.31 10.85
C TRP A 8 3.29 -1.89 10.37
N PHE A 9 2.60 -1.10 11.19
CA PHE A 9 2.25 0.26 10.83
C PHE A 9 3.50 1.16 10.69
N ARG A 10 4.48 1.00 11.60
CA ARG A 10 5.75 1.73 11.48
C ARG A 10 6.46 1.43 10.16
N GLN A 11 6.51 0.17 9.73
CA GLN A 11 7.11 -0.17 8.44
C GLN A 11 6.32 0.45 7.28
N ALA A 12 4.99 0.45 7.33
CA ALA A 12 4.16 1.08 6.30
C ALA A 12 4.47 2.57 6.11
N VAL A 13 4.70 3.32 7.20
CA VAL A 13 5.09 4.73 7.14
C VAL A 13 6.45 4.89 6.45
N TYR A 14 7.45 4.07 6.79
CA TYR A 14 8.75 4.12 6.12
C TYR A 14 8.69 3.71 4.65
N ASP A 15 7.82 2.77 4.28
CA ASP A 15 7.61 2.38 2.88
C ASP A 15 7.01 3.54 2.06
N LEU A 16 6.06 4.30 2.63
CA LEU A 16 5.50 5.49 1.98
C LEU A 16 6.58 6.58 1.79
N GLU A 17 7.42 6.82 2.81
CA GLU A 17 8.54 7.76 2.69
C GLU A 17 9.55 7.29 1.63
N ALA A 18 9.87 6.01 1.59
CA ALA A 18 10.72 5.44 0.55
C ALA A 18 10.09 5.58 -0.85
N ALA A 19 8.77 5.46 -0.99
CA ALA A 19 8.08 5.71 -2.25
C ALA A 19 8.28 7.16 -2.73
N LYS A 20 8.18 8.14 -1.83
CA LYS A 20 8.43 9.56 -2.14
C LYS A 20 9.87 9.81 -2.60
N TRP A 21 10.86 9.20 -1.94
CA TRP A 21 12.26 9.28 -2.37
C TRP A 21 12.50 8.66 -3.75
N ASN A 22 11.85 7.52 -4.05
CA ASN A 22 11.95 6.91 -5.38
C ASN A 22 11.30 7.78 -6.46
N MET A 23 10.20 8.46 -6.14
CA MET A 23 9.58 9.44 -7.03
C MET A 23 10.53 10.61 -7.35
N GLU A 24 11.23 11.15 -6.34
CA GLU A 24 12.25 12.20 -6.56
C GLU A 24 13.44 11.72 -7.39
N GLY A 25 13.83 10.45 -7.22
CA GLY A 25 14.89 9.80 -7.99
C GLY A 25 14.47 9.29 -9.37
N GLU A 26 13.26 9.58 -9.84
CA GLU A 26 12.71 9.11 -11.13
C GLU A 26 12.59 7.58 -11.24
N TYR A 27 12.58 6.86 -10.11
CA TYR A 27 12.32 5.42 -10.02
C TYR A 27 10.82 5.15 -9.83
N HIS A 28 10.02 5.54 -10.82
CA HIS A 28 8.56 5.54 -10.73
C HIS A 28 7.95 4.17 -10.46
N GLU A 29 8.51 3.10 -11.02
CA GLU A 29 8.09 1.72 -10.77
C GLU A 29 8.28 1.33 -9.30
N ASN A 30 9.42 1.71 -8.70
CA ASN A 30 9.69 1.44 -7.29
C ASN A 30 8.79 2.29 -6.39
N ALA A 31 8.51 3.54 -6.77
CA ALA A 31 7.56 4.39 -6.05
C ALA A 31 6.16 3.75 -6.01
N CYS A 32 5.63 3.28 -7.15
CA CYS A 32 4.35 2.58 -7.21
C CYS A 32 4.33 1.29 -6.39
N PHE A 33 5.40 0.49 -6.48
CA PHE A 33 5.52 -0.75 -5.70
C PHE A 33 5.53 -0.47 -4.19
N LEU A 34 6.33 0.50 -3.76
CA LEU A 34 6.43 0.86 -2.34
C LEU A 34 5.15 1.51 -1.80
N ALA A 35 4.42 2.26 -2.63
CA ALA A 35 3.09 2.77 -2.28
C ALA A 35 2.09 1.62 -2.02
N GLN A 36 2.06 0.60 -2.88
CA GLN A 36 1.24 -0.61 -2.66
C GLN A 36 1.67 -1.33 -1.38
N GLN A 37 2.97 -1.50 -1.15
CA GLN A 37 3.52 -2.15 0.04
C GLN A 37 3.21 -1.40 1.33
N ALA A 38 3.26 -0.07 1.32
CA ALA A 38 2.89 0.77 2.44
C ALA A 38 1.43 0.49 2.84
N VAL A 39 0.51 0.52 1.87
CA VAL A 39 -0.91 0.24 2.12
C VAL A 39 -1.13 -1.19 2.59
N GLU A 40 -0.49 -2.19 1.97
CA GLU A 40 -0.60 -3.59 2.40
C GLU A 40 -0.23 -3.75 3.89
N LYS A 41 0.91 -3.17 4.29
CA LYS A 41 1.39 -3.30 5.67
C LYS A 41 0.54 -2.51 6.66
N ALA A 42 0.01 -1.35 6.24
CA ALA A 42 -0.89 -0.55 7.08
C ALA A 42 -2.23 -1.24 7.32
N LEU A 43 -2.84 -1.82 6.29
CA LEU A 43 -4.09 -2.57 6.44
C LEU A 43 -3.87 -3.83 7.28
N LYS A 44 -2.74 -4.52 7.11
CA LYS A 44 -2.34 -5.63 7.99
C LYS A 44 -2.21 -5.18 9.44
N ALA A 45 -1.64 -4.01 9.71
CA ALA A 45 -1.57 -3.46 11.06
C ALA A 45 -2.95 -3.33 11.71
N VAL A 46 -3.95 -2.82 10.98
CA VAL A 46 -5.34 -2.75 11.45
C VAL A 46 -5.88 -4.14 11.80
N LEU A 47 -5.69 -5.14 10.93
CA LEU A 47 -6.17 -6.49 11.21
C LEU A 47 -5.43 -7.17 12.38
N TYR A 48 -4.13 -6.89 12.57
CA TYR A 48 -3.41 -7.35 13.76
C TYR A 48 -3.97 -6.73 15.04
N SER A 49 -4.40 -5.47 14.98
CA SER A 49 -5.00 -4.77 16.13
C SER A 49 -6.37 -5.33 16.52
N THR A 50 -7.10 -5.95 15.59
CA THR A 50 -8.35 -6.68 15.86
C THR A 50 -8.13 -8.11 16.39
N GLY A 51 -6.88 -8.53 16.61
CA GLY A 51 -6.54 -9.84 17.15
C GLY A 51 -6.26 -10.92 16.10
N LYS A 52 -6.31 -10.61 14.79
CA LYS A 52 -5.89 -11.57 13.76
C LYS A 52 -4.39 -11.85 13.86
N ARG A 53 -3.99 -13.06 13.48
CA ARG A 53 -2.59 -13.52 13.57
C ARG A 53 -2.04 -14.14 12.30
N LYS A 54 -2.90 -14.54 11.37
CA LYS A 54 -2.52 -15.12 10.08
C LYS A 54 -3.18 -14.32 8.97
N ILE A 55 -2.39 -13.53 8.25
CA ILE A 55 -2.82 -12.73 7.11
C ILE A 55 -1.87 -13.05 5.95
N LEU A 56 -2.36 -13.79 4.96
CA LEU A 56 -1.51 -14.37 3.89
C LEU A 56 -1.63 -13.67 2.54
N THR A 57 -2.62 -12.80 2.38
CA THR A 57 -2.84 -12.08 1.12
C THR A 57 -1.93 -10.85 1.01
N HIS A 58 -1.66 -10.47 -0.24
CA HIS A 58 -1.00 -9.21 -0.62
C HIS A 58 -1.95 -8.22 -1.31
N SER A 59 -3.19 -8.64 -1.57
CA SER A 59 -4.20 -7.75 -2.17
C SER A 59 -4.67 -6.74 -1.13
N THR A 60 -4.32 -5.48 -1.34
CA THR A 60 -4.78 -4.35 -0.56
C THR A 60 -6.29 -4.20 -0.64
N PHE A 61 -6.92 -4.51 -1.78
CA PHE A 61 -8.38 -4.51 -1.89
C PHE A 61 -9.02 -5.53 -0.94
N SER A 62 -8.48 -6.75 -0.91
CA SER A 62 -8.97 -7.81 -0.03
C SER A 62 -8.78 -7.45 1.45
N LEU A 63 -7.63 -6.88 1.79
CA LEU A 63 -7.33 -6.41 3.14
C LEU A 63 -8.24 -5.25 3.56
N ALA A 64 -8.47 -4.27 2.69
CA ALA A 64 -9.33 -3.12 2.97
C ALA A 64 -10.79 -3.53 3.13
N ARG A 65 -11.28 -4.46 2.30
CA ARG A 65 -12.63 -5.04 2.45
C ARG A 65 -12.80 -5.73 3.80
N GLU A 66 -11.77 -6.44 4.27
CA GLU A 66 -11.79 -7.07 5.59
C GLU A 66 -11.71 -6.03 6.72
N CYS A 67 -10.89 -4.99 6.57
CA CYS A 67 -10.86 -3.88 7.53
C CYS A 67 -12.22 -3.15 7.61
N ALA A 68 -12.95 -3.08 6.50
CA ALA A 68 -14.28 -2.50 6.42
C ALA A 68 -15.36 -3.26 7.21
N GLU A 69 -15.07 -4.48 7.69
CA GLU A 69 -15.93 -5.20 8.63
C GLU A 69 -15.84 -4.61 10.06
N HIS A 70 -14.78 -3.85 10.34
CA HIS A 70 -14.50 -3.24 11.64
C HIS A 70 -14.58 -1.71 11.64
N TYR A 71 -14.22 -1.06 10.52
CA TYR A 71 -14.15 0.40 10.38
C TYR A 71 -14.72 0.83 9.02
N ASP A 72 -15.84 1.56 9.02
CA ASP A 72 -16.59 1.93 7.81
C ASP A 72 -15.77 2.81 6.85
N GLU A 73 -14.78 3.55 7.36
CA GLU A 73 -13.89 4.43 6.58
C GLU A 73 -13.16 3.68 5.44
N PHE A 74 -12.96 2.36 5.57
CA PHE A 74 -12.30 1.58 4.52
C PHE A 74 -13.19 1.30 3.29
N LYS A 75 -14.51 1.47 3.39
CA LYS A 75 -15.43 1.32 2.24
C LYS A 75 -15.16 2.36 1.16
N ASP A 76 -14.75 3.56 1.57
CA ASP A 76 -14.54 4.70 0.67
C ASP A 76 -13.21 4.63 -0.12
N VAL A 77 -12.29 3.74 0.29
CA VAL A 77 -10.95 3.60 -0.31
C VAL A 77 -10.73 2.28 -1.05
N LEU A 78 -11.78 1.47 -1.22
CA LEU A 78 -11.69 0.18 -1.91
C LEU A 78 -11.14 0.32 -3.34
N ASN A 79 -11.60 1.31 -4.10
CA ASN A 79 -11.12 1.54 -5.47
C ASN A 79 -9.63 1.94 -5.49
N LEU A 80 -9.19 2.76 -4.53
CA LEU A 80 -7.78 3.16 -4.41
C LEU A 80 -6.88 1.95 -4.15
N CYS A 81 -7.34 1.01 -3.31
CA CYS A 81 -6.64 -0.25 -3.06
C CYS A 81 -6.60 -1.14 -4.31
N ALA A 82 -7.73 -1.25 -5.04
CA ALA A 82 -7.77 -2.02 -6.29
C ALA A 82 -6.79 -1.46 -7.35
N ASP A 83 -6.63 -0.14 -7.40
CA ASP A 83 -5.64 0.49 -8.28
C ASP A 83 -4.22 0.15 -7.85
N LEU A 84 -3.90 0.24 -6.55
CA LEU A 84 -2.58 -0.10 -6.03
C LEU A 84 -2.19 -1.58 -6.26
N ASP A 85 -3.16 -2.50 -6.21
CA ASP A 85 -2.91 -3.93 -6.47
C ASP A 85 -2.35 -4.20 -7.88
N LYS A 86 -2.58 -3.29 -8.84
CA LYS A 86 -2.01 -3.36 -10.20
C LYS A 86 -0.49 -3.24 -10.21
N HIS A 87 0.12 -2.71 -9.16
CA HIS A 87 1.57 -2.49 -9.08
C HIS A 87 2.32 -3.62 -8.38
N TYR A 88 1.63 -4.50 -7.64
CA TYR A 88 2.29 -5.51 -6.80
C TYR A 88 3.26 -6.41 -7.59
N ILE A 89 2.86 -6.93 -8.76
CA ILE A 89 3.72 -7.77 -9.60
C ILE A 89 4.36 -6.98 -10.75
N PRO A 90 3.60 -6.20 -11.56
CA PRO A 90 4.12 -5.58 -12.78
C PRO A 90 5.23 -4.56 -12.55
N ALA A 91 5.29 -3.90 -11.39
CA ALA A 91 6.36 -2.96 -11.09
C ALA A 91 7.74 -3.63 -10.87
N ARG A 92 7.79 -4.96 -10.71
CA ARG A 92 9.01 -5.69 -10.32
C ARG A 92 9.57 -6.59 -11.40
N TYR A 93 8.73 -7.13 -12.28
CA TYR A 93 9.13 -8.21 -13.16
C TYR A 93 8.90 -7.86 -14.64
N PRO A 94 9.97 -7.86 -15.47
CA PRO A 94 9.86 -7.64 -16.90
C PRO A 94 8.96 -8.63 -17.63
N ASN A 95 8.82 -9.86 -17.12
CA ASN A 95 7.93 -10.86 -17.72
C ASN A 95 6.44 -10.50 -17.64
N GLY A 96 6.07 -9.45 -16.91
CA GLY A 96 4.73 -8.88 -16.91
C GLY A 96 4.46 -7.94 -18.09
N LEU A 97 5.46 -7.67 -18.94
CA LEU A 97 5.41 -6.68 -20.02
C LEU A 97 5.90 -7.27 -21.35
N PRO A 98 5.37 -6.82 -22.51
CA PRO A 98 5.93 -7.16 -23.80
C PRO A 98 7.18 -6.30 -24.07
N ASP A 99 8.34 -6.96 -24.16
CA ASP A 99 9.64 -6.41 -24.61
C ASP A 99 10.18 -5.16 -23.89
N ASN A 100 9.69 -4.85 -22.68
CA ASN A 100 10.14 -3.69 -21.88
C ASN A 100 10.44 -4.11 -20.42
N ILE A 101 11.17 -3.26 -19.68
CA ILE A 101 11.26 -3.37 -18.22
C ILE A 101 10.27 -2.42 -17.53
N PRO A 102 9.88 -2.66 -16.27
CA PRO A 102 8.95 -1.77 -15.56
C PRO A 102 9.42 -0.31 -15.53
N HIS A 103 10.72 -0.08 -15.38
CA HIS A 103 11.30 1.26 -15.36
C HIS A 103 11.07 2.06 -16.67
N ASP A 104 10.90 1.39 -17.82
CA ASP A 104 10.68 2.06 -19.10
C ASP A 104 9.24 2.56 -19.27
N ILE A 105 8.28 1.96 -18.54
CA ILE A 105 6.84 2.18 -18.78
C ILE A 105 6.13 2.95 -17.67
N TYR A 106 6.66 2.91 -16.45
CA TYR A 106 6.07 3.61 -15.31
C TYR A 106 6.38 5.10 -15.41
N THR A 107 5.34 5.91 -15.32
CA THR A 107 5.44 7.36 -15.47
C THR A 107 5.42 8.05 -14.12
N LYS A 108 5.83 9.32 -14.12
CA LYS A 108 5.66 10.23 -12.99
C LYS A 108 4.20 10.29 -12.51
N ASN A 109 3.22 10.25 -13.43
CA ASN A 109 1.81 10.29 -13.06
C ASN A 109 1.38 9.04 -12.29
N ASP A 110 1.84 7.85 -12.72
CA ASP A 110 1.55 6.59 -12.01
C ASP A 110 2.08 6.63 -10.58
N ALA A 111 3.30 7.15 -10.39
CA ALA A 111 3.93 7.29 -9.09
C ALA A 111 3.19 8.32 -8.20
N ASP A 112 2.83 9.48 -8.76
CA ASP A 112 2.09 10.53 -8.04
C ASP A 112 0.71 10.03 -7.56
N GLU A 113 -0.05 9.39 -8.45
CA GLU A 113 -1.35 8.80 -8.13
C GLU A 113 -1.22 7.71 -7.07
N SER A 114 -0.24 6.81 -7.21
CA SER A 114 0.01 5.74 -6.25
C SER A 114 0.36 6.28 -4.85
N ILE A 115 1.24 7.27 -4.77
CA ILE A 115 1.63 7.91 -3.51
C ILE A 115 0.43 8.63 -2.90
N SER A 116 -0.37 9.34 -3.70
CA SER A 116 -1.59 10.02 -3.25
C SER A 116 -2.63 9.05 -2.68
N HIS A 117 -2.82 7.89 -3.33
CA HIS A 117 -3.68 6.82 -2.83
C HIS A 117 -3.15 6.25 -1.51
N ALA A 118 -1.85 5.96 -1.44
CA ALA A 118 -1.23 5.44 -0.24
C ALA A 118 -1.31 6.42 0.93
N ASP A 119 -1.02 7.70 0.72
CA ASP A 119 -1.08 8.73 1.77
C ASP A 119 -2.48 8.84 2.38
N LYS A 120 -3.54 8.88 1.55
CA LYS A 120 -4.93 8.87 2.01
C LYS A 120 -5.23 7.68 2.92
N ILE A 121 -4.84 6.47 2.52
CA ILE A 121 -5.12 5.26 3.28
C ILE A 121 -4.27 5.20 4.57
N ILE A 122 -3.00 5.60 4.51
CA ILE A 122 -2.12 5.70 5.69
C ILE A 122 -2.70 6.66 6.72
N ASN A 123 -3.26 7.79 6.30
CA ASN A 123 -3.89 8.76 7.21
C ASN A 123 -5.14 8.18 7.90
N ILE A 124 -5.96 7.39 7.21
CA ILE A 124 -7.09 6.68 7.82
C ILE A 124 -6.57 5.70 8.89
N VAL A 125 -5.59 4.86 8.52
CA VAL A 125 -5.01 3.87 9.43
C VAL A 125 -4.39 4.55 10.64
N LYS A 126 -3.65 5.65 10.45
CA LYS A 126 -3.06 6.45 11.53
C LYS A 126 -4.12 6.88 12.56
N GLY A 127 -5.24 7.42 12.09
CA GLY A 127 -6.35 7.84 12.95
C GLY A 127 -7.02 6.70 13.73
N ILE A 128 -6.90 5.46 13.26
CA ILE A 128 -7.35 4.25 13.99
C ILE A 128 -6.28 3.80 14.99
N MET A 129 -5.01 3.81 14.60
CA MET A 129 -3.90 3.34 15.44
C MET A 129 -3.56 4.28 16.60
N GLU A 130 -3.89 5.57 16.49
CA GLU A 130 -3.65 6.58 17.56
C GLU A 130 -4.76 6.64 18.62
N LYS A 131 -5.85 5.88 18.45
CA LYS A 131 -6.94 5.75 19.43
C LYS A 131 -6.66 4.60 20.41
#